data_AF-A0A817WY92-F1
#
_entry.id   AF-A0A817WY92-F1
#
_cell.length_a   1.000
_cell.length_b   1.000
_cell.length_c   1.000
_cell.angle_alpha   90.00
_cell.angle_beta   90.00
_cell.angle_gamma   90.00
#
_symmetry.space_group_name_H-M   'P 1'
#
loop_
_entity.id
_entity.type
_entity.pdbx_description
1 polymer ?
#
loop_
_entity_poly.entity_id
_entity_poly.type
_entity_poly.pdbx_seq_one_letter_code
_entity_poly.pdbx_strand_id
1 'polypeptide(L)'
;MAVAAREWRQRTTSCCLTIFTDNPTAFDWTNYFESVLTVARSSKEKRLEWESRLRDALCRGGLSACDVNDPNWPVLSGKSNDYDIIFRSLCLEAACLTIEIFNETIRRLVRLLKPGGLLLLVMVRNESFYYVDKEKFFCLPLNEAKVENALHATGELMDIHIDSSDTTVEDQERNTMSNFNGEMIIHAYKTKNIE
;
A
#
# COMPACT_ATOMS: atom_id res chain seq x y z
N MET A 1 0.49 17.30 -14.93
CA MET A 1 0.34 16.05 -14.15
C MET A 1 1.65 15.29 -13.95
N ALA A 2 2.44 14.96 -14.99
CA ALA A 2 3.66 14.14 -14.82
C ALA A 2 4.77 14.78 -13.95
N VAL A 3 4.94 16.10 -13.99
CA VAL A 3 5.95 16.83 -13.18
C VAL A 3 5.56 16.84 -11.70
N ALA A 4 4.31 17.17 -11.39
CA ALA A 4 3.79 17.18 -10.02
C ALA A 4 3.88 15.79 -9.36
N ALA A 5 3.55 14.71 -10.08
CA ALA A 5 3.68 13.34 -9.59
C ALA A 5 5.16 12.94 -9.34
N ARG A 6 6.09 13.39 -10.18
CA ARG A 6 7.53 13.10 -10.03
C ARG A 6 8.16 13.86 -8.86
N GLU A 7 7.80 15.14 -8.70
CA GLU A 7 8.22 15.96 -7.55
C GLU A 7 7.64 15.42 -6.25
N TRP A 8 6.39 14.93 -6.27
CA TRP A 8 5.79 14.26 -5.13
C TRP A 8 6.53 12.99 -4.74
N ARG A 9 6.86 12.10 -5.69
CA ARG A 9 7.64 10.89 -5.40
C ARG A 9 8.97 11.20 -4.70
N GLN A 10 9.70 12.22 -5.17
CA GLN A 10 10.96 12.63 -4.56
C GLN A 10 10.76 13.20 -3.14
N ARG A 11 9.70 13.98 -2.93
CA ARG A 11 9.34 14.50 -1.60
C ARG A 11 8.91 13.37 -0.65
N THR A 12 8.15 12.37 -1.10
CA THR A 12 7.72 11.24 -0.27
C THR A 12 8.91 10.38 0.18
N THR A 13 9.87 10.09 -0.70
CA THR A 13 11.11 9.39 -0.32
C THR A 13 11.90 10.19 0.72
N SER A 14 12.00 11.51 0.53
CA SER A 14 12.64 12.39 1.52
C SER A 14 11.86 12.42 2.84
N CYS A 15 10.52 12.46 2.81
CA CYS A 15 9.67 12.43 3.99
C CYS A 15 9.83 11.11 4.76
N CYS A 16 9.80 9.95 4.10
CA CYS A 16 10.00 8.64 4.73
C CYS A 16 11.37 8.53 5.41
N LEU A 17 12.42 9.11 4.82
CA LEU A 17 13.73 9.21 5.46
C LEU A 17 13.69 10.14 6.67
N THR A 18 13.03 11.31 6.55
CA THR A 18 12.98 12.30 7.65
C THR A 18 12.12 11.84 8.83
N ILE A 19 11.05 11.08 8.57
CA ILE A 19 10.10 10.57 9.57
C ILE A 19 10.81 9.75 10.66
N PHE A 20 11.90 9.07 10.31
CA PHE A 20 12.69 8.26 11.23
C PHE A 20 14.15 8.73 11.32
N THR A 21 14.38 10.02 11.16
CA THR A 21 15.59 10.70 11.66
C THR A 21 15.23 11.49 12.92
N ASP A 22 16.19 11.88 13.76
CA ASP A 22 15.94 12.79 14.90
C ASP A 22 15.69 14.23 14.41
N ASN A 23 14.87 14.37 13.38
CA ASN A 23 14.51 15.65 12.78
C ASN A 23 13.29 16.20 13.54
N PRO A 24 13.40 17.36 14.20
CA PRO A 24 12.30 17.95 14.96
C PRO A 24 11.10 18.38 14.10
N THR A 25 11.23 18.40 12.77
CA THR A 25 10.13 18.68 11.83
C THR A 25 9.50 17.40 11.26
N ALA A 26 9.95 16.22 11.67
CA ALA A 26 9.34 14.95 11.29
C ALA A 26 7.90 14.87 11.84
N PHE A 27 7.03 14.19 11.11
CA PHE A 27 5.69 13.87 11.62
C PHE A 27 5.81 12.97 12.85
N ASP A 28 5.10 13.31 13.93
CA ASP A 28 5.09 12.52 15.16
C ASP A 28 4.14 11.31 15.02
N TRP A 29 4.72 10.11 14.94
CA TRP A 29 3.99 8.86 14.81
C TRP A 29 3.59 8.23 16.15
N THR A 30 3.90 8.87 17.30
CA THR A 30 3.70 8.29 18.63
C THR A 30 2.29 7.72 18.83
N ASN A 31 1.25 8.49 18.48
CA ASN A 31 -0.14 8.08 18.65
C ASN A 31 -0.51 6.84 17.82
N TYR A 32 0.11 6.67 16.65
CA TYR A 32 -0.12 5.50 15.80
C TYR A 32 0.51 4.25 16.43
N PHE A 33 1.75 4.34 16.90
CA PHE A 33 2.38 3.23 17.62
C PHE A 33 1.60 2.83 18.88
N GLU A 34 1.15 3.80 19.68
CA GLU A 34 0.35 3.51 20.88
C GLU A 34 -0.99 2.83 20.54
N SER A 35 -1.62 3.23 19.43
CA SER A 35 -2.83 2.58 18.93
C SER A 35 -2.57 1.13 18.53
N VAL A 36 -1.49 0.88 17.76
CA VAL A 36 -1.11 -0.48 17.36
C VAL A 36 -0.76 -1.35 18.57
N LEU A 37 -0.02 -0.81 19.56
CA LEU A 37 0.32 -1.55 20.78
C LEU A 37 -0.92 -1.95 21.58
N THR A 38 -1.92 -1.07 21.64
CA THR A 38 -3.21 -1.34 22.28
C THR A 38 -3.93 -2.50 21.60
N VAL A 39 -4.04 -2.45 20.26
CA VAL A 39 -4.66 -3.52 19.47
C VAL A 39 -3.88 -4.84 19.59
N ALA A 40 -2.55 -4.76 19.56
CA ALA A 40 -1.66 -5.92 19.73
C ALA A 40 -1.59 -6.44 21.17
N ARG A 41 -2.31 -5.81 22.12
CA ARG A 41 -2.26 -6.11 23.57
C ARG A 41 -0.83 -6.19 24.10
N SER A 42 0.03 -5.32 23.59
CA SER A 42 1.43 -5.19 23.98
C SER A 42 1.62 -4.03 24.95
N SER A 43 2.74 -4.07 25.66
CA SER A 43 3.07 -3.06 26.65
C SER A 43 3.62 -1.79 25.99
N LYS A 44 3.38 -0.62 26.61
CA LYS A 44 3.83 0.67 26.05
C LYS A 44 5.36 0.76 25.96
N GLU A 45 6.07 0.01 26.79
CA GLU A 45 7.53 -0.06 26.81
C GLU A 45 8.11 -0.63 25.51
N LYS A 46 7.32 -1.39 24.73
CA LYS A 46 7.74 -1.89 23.40
C LYS A 46 7.76 -0.82 22.31
N ARG A 47 7.20 0.37 22.56
CA ARG A 47 7.11 1.45 21.56
C ARG A 47 8.47 1.79 20.95
N LEU A 48 9.44 2.08 21.81
CA LEU A 48 10.79 2.46 21.39
C LEU A 48 11.50 1.32 20.65
N GLU A 49 11.25 0.07 21.03
CA GLU A 49 11.78 -1.11 20.32
C GLU A 49 11.24 -1.18 18.89
N TRP A 50 9.92 -1.03 18.71
CA TRP A 50 9.27 -1.13 17.41
C TRP A 50 9.63 0.04 16.49
N GLU A 51 9.67 1.26 17.04
CA GLU A 51 10.18 2.44 16.33
C GLU A 51 11.63 2.25 15.87
N SER A 52 12.49 1.74 16.75
CA SER A 52 13.89 1.47 16.45
C SER A 52 14.05 0.41 15.36
N ARG A 53 13.29 -0.70 15.45
CA ARG A 53 13.29 -1.77 14.44
C ARG A 53 12.83 -1.28 13.07
N LEU A 54 11.79 -0.46 13.01
CA LEU A 54 11.31 0.13 11.76
C LEU A 54 12.36 1.06 11.16
N ARG A 55 12.95 1.94 11.97
CA ARG A 55 14.01 2.87 11.54
C ARG A 55 15.23 2.14 10.99
N ASP A 56 15.69 1.13 11.71
CA ASP A 56 16.83 0.29 11.35
C ASP A 56 16.56 -0.49 10.04
N ALA A 57 15.35 -1.02 9.84
CA ALA A 57 14.95 -1.63 8.57
C ALA A 57 15.02 -0.64 7.39
N LEU A 58 14.57 0.60 7.58
CA LEU A 58 14.62 1.64 6.54
C LEU A 58 16.06 2.08 6.23
N CYS A 59 16.88 2.31 7.27
CA CYS A 59 18.26 2.78 7.14
C CYS A 59 19.20 1.76 6.47
N ARG A 60 18.94 0.45 6.62
CA ARG A 60 19.73 -0.62 5.97
C ARG A 60 19.41 -0.85 4.49
N GLY A 61 18.75 0.10 3.83
CA GLY A 61 18.35 -0.03 2.42
C GLY A 61 16.93 -0.56 2.23
N GLY A 62 16.07 -0.47 3.26
CA GLY A 62 14.64 -0.79 3.17
C GLY A 62 13.81 0.24 2.39
N LEU A 63 14.47 1.24 1.79
CA LEU A 63 13.83 2.27 0.98
C LEU A 63 14.34 2.22 -0.47
N SER A 64 13.42 2.21 -1.42
CA SER A 64 13.73 2.37 -2.84
C SER A 64 12.61 3.08 -3.57
N ALA A 65 12.98 3.69 -4.69
CA ALA A 65 12.03 4.21 -5.64
C ALA A 65 11.22 3.07 -6.28
N CYS A 66 9.93 3.31 -6.47
CA CYS A 66 9.05 2.42 -7.21
C CYS A 66 8.16 3.21 -8.16
N ASP A 67 7.87 2.63 -9.31
CA ASP A 67 6.87 3.13 -10.26
C ASP A 67 6.10 1.94 -10.83
N VAL A 68 4.85 1.76 -10.40
CA VAL A 68 3.99 0.67 -10.85
C VAL A 68 3.69 0.72 -12.36
N ASN A 69 3.87 1.89 -12.99
CA ASN A 69 3.66 2.07 -14.43
C ASN A 69 4.91 1.77 -15.26
N ASP A 70 6.08 1.61 -14.64
CA ASP A 70 7.29 1.19 -15.34
C ASP A 70 7.22 -0.33 -15.58
N PRO A 71 7.31 -0.81 -16.83
CA PRO A 71 7.31 -2.24 -17.11
C PRO A 71 8.49 -3.00 -16.49
N ASN A 72 9.60 -2.30 -16.18
CA ASN A 72 10.78 -2.87 -15.56
C ASN A 72 10.67 -2.92 -14.03
N TRP A 73 9.69 -2.25 -13.44
CA TRP A 73 9.37 -2.38 -12.03
C TRP A 73 8.67 -3.72 -11.76
N PRO A 74 8.96 -4.43 -10.66
CA PRO A 74 9.73 -4.02 -9.48
C PRO A 74 11.25 -4.17 -9.57
N VAL A 75 11.99 -3.09 -9.23
CA VAL A 75 13.46 -3.11 -9.07
C VAL A 75 13.82 -2.81 -7.62
N LEU A 76 13.72 -3.86 -6.80
CA LEU A 76 14.47 -3.98 -5.56
C LEU A 76 14.95 -5.44 -5.51
N SER A 77 16.13 -5.68 -6.08
CA SER A 77 16.82 -6.98 -6.27
C SER A 77 16.06 -8.15 -6.94
N GLY A 78 14.75 -8.03 -7.17
CA GLY A 78 13.75 -9.11 -7.23
C GLY A 78 13.99 -10.27 -8.18
N LYS A 79 14.49 -11.39 -7.64
CA LYS A 79 14.24 -12.71 -8.20
C LYS A 79 12.79 -13.09 -7.84
N SER A 80 12.23 -14.08 -8.55
CA SER A 80 10.92 -14.63 -8.17
C SER A 80 11.01 -15.19 -6.74
N ASN A 81 9.95 -15.03 -5.94
CA ASN A 81 9.84 -15.60 -4.58
C ASN A 81 10.80 -14.99 -3.53
N ASP A 82 10.97 -13.67 -3.53
CA ASP A 82 11.86 -12.98 -2.58
C ASP A 82 11.16 -12.54 -1.28
N TYR A 83 9.83 -12.42 -1.28
CA TYR A 83 9.08 -11.81 -0.17
C TYR A 83 8.09 -12.77 0.48
N ASP A 84 8.08 -12.81 1.82
CA ASP A 84 7.09 -13.55 2.60
C ASP A 84 5.74 -12.81 2.67
N ILE A 85 5.78 -11.48 2.69
CA ILE A 85 4.60 -10.61 2.75
C ILE A 85 4.81 -9.42 1.81
N ILE A 86 3.79 -9.08 1.03
CA ILE A 86 3.71 -7.83 0.29
C ILE A 86 2.49 -7.07 0.81
N PHE A 87 2.74 -5.87 1.33
CA PHE A 87 1.71 -4.96 1.80
C PHE A 87 1.66 -3.70 0.94
N ARG A 88 0.46 -3.28 0.55
CA ARG A 88 0.20 -1.99 -0.09
C ARG A 88 -1.03 -1.35 0.56
N SER A 89 -0.95 -0.06 0.84
CA SER A 89 -2.07 0.71 1.38
C SER A 89 -2.25 1.98 0.55
N LEU A 90 -3.47 2.21 0.06
CA LEU A 90 -3.90 3.39 -0.68
C LEU A 90 -2.93 3.80 -1.81
N CYS A 91 -2.44 2.80 -2.55
CA CYS A 91 -1.32 2.97 -3.47
C CYS A 91 -1.67 2.56 -4.89
N LEU A 92 -2.30 1.40 -5.10
CA LEU A 92 -2.44 0.85 -6.44
C LEU A 92 -3.53 1.60 -7.23
N GLU A 93 -4.63 1.94 -6.59
CA GLU A 93 -5.68 2.80 -7.13
C GLU A 93 -5.19 4.22 -7.43
N ALA A 94 -4.31 4.77 -6.59
CA ALA A 94 -3.77 6.13 -6.78
C ALA A 94 -2.65 6.19 -7.83
N ALA A 95 -1.91 5.08 -8.02
CA ALA A 95 -0.71 5.08 -8.86
C ALA A 95 -0.91 4.40 -10.23
N CYS A 96 -1.79 3.41 -10.37
CA CYS A 96 -2.02 2.74 -11.65
C CYS A 96 -2.86 3.63 -12.57
N LEU A 97 -2.37 3.90 -13.78
CA LEU A 97 -3.07 4.78 -14.72
C LEU A 97 -4.22 4.08 -15.46
N THR A 98 -4.21 2.75 -15.54
CA THR A 98 -5.25 1.96 -16.21
C THR A 98 -5.50 0.62 -15.51
N ILE A 99 -6.62 -0.04 -15.86
CA ILE A 99 -6.95 -1.37 -15.33
C ILE A 99 -5.96 -2.44 -15.81
N GLU A 100 -5.39 -2.28 -17.01
CA GLU A 100 -4.37 -3.19 -17.54
C GLU A 100 -3.08 -3.12 -16.71
N ILE A 101 -2.66 -1.89 -16.36
CA ILE A 101 -1.50 -1.67 -15.50
C ILE A 101 -1.76 -2.22 -14.09
N PHE A 102 -2.98 -2.04 -13.57
CA PHE A 102 -3.38 -2.62 -12.28
C PHE A 102 -3.28 -4.16 -12.30
N ASN A 103 -3.89 -4.81 -13.29
CA ASN A 103 -3.86 -6.27 -13.44
C ASN A 103 -2.43 -6.82 -13.59
N GLU A 104 -1.61 -6.13 -14.39
CA GLU A 104 -0.19 -6.44 -14.55
C GLU A 104 0.58 -6.27 -13.23
N THR A 105 0.32 -5.20 -12.50
CA THR A 105 0.92 -4.94 -11.20
C THR A 105 0.62 -6.05 -10.20
N ILE A 106 -0.64 -6.50 -10.11
CA ILE A 106 -1.03 -7.64 -9.27
C ILE A 106 -0.23 -8.90 -9.64
N ARG A 107 -0.14 -9.24 -10.94
CA ARG A 107 0.65 -10.40 -11.40
C ARG A 107 2.14 -10.28 -11.00
N ARG A 108 2.73 -9.09 -11.12
CA ARG A 108 4.13 -8.86 -10.70
C ARG A 108 4.33 -9.00 -9.19
N LEU A 109 3.39 -8.50 -8.38
CA LEU A 109 3.43 -8.65 -6.92
C LEU A 109 3.33 -10.13 -6.53
N VAL A 110 2.42 -10.89 -7.13
CA VAL A 110 2.30 -12.33 -6.84
C VAL A 110 3.56 -13.11 -7.23
N ARG A 111 4.22 -12.76 -8.34
CA ARG A 111 5.51 -13.37 -8.72
C ARG A 111 6.61 -13.15 -7.67
N LEU A 112 6.61 -11.98 -7.03
CA LEU A 112 7.58 -11.65 -5.98
C LEU A 112 7.32 -12.40 -4.66
N LEU A 113 6.09 -12.82 -4.40
CA LEU A 113 5.76 -13.60 -3.20
C LEU A 113 6.34 -15.00 -3.27
N LYS A 114 6.85 -15.48 -2.14
CA LYS A 114 7.18 -16.90 -1.94
C LYS A 114 5.92 -17.76 -1.98
N PRO A 115 6.02 -19.05 -2.33
CA PRO A 115 4.92 -20.00 -2.12
C PRO A 115 4.45 -19.97 -0.66
N GLY A 116 3.15 -19.79 -0.43
CA GLY A 116 2.56 -19.57 0.89
C GLY A 116 2.65 -18.13 1.43
N GLY A 117 3.25 -17.19 0.68
CA GLY A 117 3.39 -15.79 1.08
C GLY A 117 2.08 -15.01 1.01
N LEU A 118 1.97 -13.94 1.81
CA LEU A 118 0.76 -13.13 1.97
C LEU A 118 0.80 -11.87 1.08
N LEU A 119 -0.24 -11.70 0.25
CA LEU A 119 -0.58 -10.42 -0.35
C LEU A 119 -1.63 -9.73 0.53
N LEU A 120 -1.32 -8.53 1.04
CA LEU A 120 -2.24 -7.70 1.82
C LEU A 120 -2.39 -6.34 1.14
N LEU A 121 -3.60 -5.99 0.71
CA LEU A 121 -3.91 -4.71 0.08
C LEU A 121 -4.97 -3.99 0.91
N VAL A 122 -4.76 -2.69 1.14
CA VAL A 122 -5.77 -1.77 1.68
C VAL A 122 -6.02 -0.74 0.61
N MET A 123 -7.28 -0.58 0.21
CA MET A 123 -7.66 0.24 -0.93
C MET A 123 -8.97 0.98 -0.66
N VAL A 124 -9.23 2.04 -1.41
CA VAL A 124 -10.53 2.71 -1.45
C VAL A 124 -11.32 2.38 -2.72
N ARG A 125 -12.65 2.43 -2.61
CA ARG A 125 -13.61 2.06 -3.67
C ARG A 125 -14.09 3.27 -4.44
N ASN A 126 -14.17 3.09 -5.75
CA ASN A 126 -14.70 4.01 -6.75
C ASN A 126 -14.12 5.44 -6.67
N GLU A 127 -12.99 5.61 -6.00
CA GLU A 127 -12.28 6.88 -5.92
C GLU A 127 -11.78 7.26 -7.33
N SER A 128 -12.07 8.49 -7.73
CA SER A 128 -11.60 9.05 -8.99
C SER A 128 -10.56 10.15 -8.80
N PHE A 129 -10.47 10.69 -7.58
CA PHE A 129 -9.48 11.67 -7.20
C PHE A 129 -9.32 11.74 -5.68
N TYR A 130 -8.19 12.29 -5.27
CA TYR A 130 -8.00 12.86 -3.94
C TYR A 130 -7.20 14.16 -4.03
N TYR A 131 -7.28 14.97 -2.98
CA TYR A 131 -6.51 16.19 -2.83
C TYR A 131 -5.37 15.98 -1.84
N VAL A 132 -4.21 16.56 -2.14
CA VAL A 132 -3.22 16.86 -1.12
C VAL A 132 -2.93 18.36 -1.17
N ASP A 133 -3.20 19.03 -0.06
CA ASP A 133 -3.30 20.48 0.00
C ASP A 133 -4.25 21.03 -1.08
N LYS A 134 -3.70 21.72 -2.09
CA LYS A 134 -4.46 22.32 -3.19
C LYS A 134 -4.38 21.51 -4.48
N GLU A 135 -3.55 20.47 -4.51
CA GLU A 135 -3.28 19.69 -5.70
C GLU A 135 -4.21 18.49 -5.78
N LYS A 136 -4.86 18.35 -6.95
CA LYS A 136 -5.75 17.23 -7.25
C LYS A 136 -4.99 16.10 -7.93
N PHE A 137 -5.07 14.91 -7.36
CA PHE A 137 -4.49 13.70 -7.91
C PHE A 137 -5.58 12.81 -8.49
N PHE A 138 -5.23 12.08 -9.54
CA PHE A 138 -6.07 11.07 -10.15
C PHE A 138 -6.06 9.79 -9.30
N CYS A 139 -7.20 9.12 -9.22
CA CYS A 139 -7.29 7.72 -8.80
C CYS A 139 -8.04 6.91 -9.86
N LEU A 140 -7.57 5.69 -10.08
CA LEU A 140 -8.23 4.69 -10.90
C LEU A 140 -9.45 4.15 -10.13
N PRO A 141 -10.69 4.34 -10.64
CA PRO A 141 -11.86 3.85 -9.94
C PRO A 141 -11.91 2.32 -9.97
N LEU A 142 -11.64 1.72 -8.81
CA LEU A 142 -11.66 0.28 -8.58
C LEU A 142 -12.83 -0.11 -7.65
N ASN A 143 -13.36 -1.30 -7.87
CA ASN A 143 -14.36 -1.92 -7.00
C ASN A 143 -13.97 -3.38 -6.77
N GLU A 144 -14.71 -4.05 -5.90
CA GLU A 144 -14.51 -5.42 -5.47
C GLU A 144 -14.37 -6.34 -6.68
N ALA A 145 -15.30 -6.28 -7.63
CA ALA A 145 -15.28 -7.14 -8.82
C ALA A 145 -14.03 -6.94 -9.68
N LYS A 146 -13.56 -5.71 -9.87
CA LYS A 146 -12.32 -5.45 -10.63
C LYS A 146 -11.09 -6.01 -9.90
N VAL A 147 -11.05 -5.84 -8.58
CA VAL A 147 -9.94 -6.31 -7.74
C VAL A 147 -9.93 -7.84 -7.68
N GLU A 148 -11.08 -8.46 -7.42
CA GLU A 148 -11.30 -9.91 -7.40
C GLU A 148 -10.88 -10.55 -8.73
N ASN A 149 -11.33 -9.99 -9.85
CA ASN A 149 -10.93 -10.48 -11.18
C ASN A 149 -9.42 -10.43 -11.39
N ALA A 150 -8.75 -9.35 -10.95
CA ALA A 150 -7.30 -9.22 -11.08
C ALA A 150 -6.54 -10.28 -10.25
N LEU A 151 -7.04 -10.57 -9.05
CA LEU A 151 -6.46 -11.58 -8.15
C LEU A 151 -6.65 -13.00 -8.71
N HIS A 152 -7.86 -13.35 -9.14
CA HIS A 152 -8.14 -14.66 -9.73
C HIS A 152 -7.41 -14.89 -11.05
N ALA A 153 -7.26 -13.84 -11.88
CA ALA A 153 -6.53 -13.93 -13.14
C ALA A 153 -5.05 -14.27 -12.99
N THR A 154 -4.48 -14.19 -11.78
CA THR A 154 -3.12 -14.66 -11.51
C THR A 154 -3.01 -16.18 -11.56
N GLY A 155 -4.07 -16.92 -11.21
CA GLY A 155 -4.05 -18.38 -11.09
C GLY A 155 -3.11 -18.94 -10.00
N GLU A 156 -2.48 -18.08 -9.21
CA GLU A 156 -1.44 -18.43 -8.22
C GLU A 156 -1.84 -18.03 -6.78
N LEU A 157 -3.06 -17.54 -6.58
CA LEU A 157 -3.57 -17.11 -5.28
C LEU A 157 -4.68 -18.04 -4.79
N MET A 158 -4.69 -18.28 -3.48
CA MET A 158 -5.71 -19.01 -2.75
C MET A 158 -6.17 -18.21 -1.53
N ASP A 159 -7.30 -18.63 -0.94
CA ASP A 159 -7.92 -17.99 0.23
C ASP A 159 -8.08 -16.47 0.04
N ILE A 160 -8.53 -16.08 -1.15
CA ILE A 160 -8.77 -14.67 -1.49
C ILE A 160 -9.97 -14.20 -0.68
N HIS A 161 -9.75 -13.17 0.13
CA HIS A 161 -10.78 -12.52 0.93
C HIS A 161 -10.77 -11.01 0.68
N ILE A 162 -11.95 -10.44 0.53
CA ILE A 162 -12.17 -9.00 0.33
C ILE A 162 -13.20 -8.54 1.36
N ASP A 163 -12.73 -7.96 2.45
CA ASP A 163 -13.57 -7.27 3.43
C ASP A 163 -13.83 -5.86 2.93
N SER A 164 -15.09 -5.51 2.69
CA SER A 164 -15.48 -4.18 2.22
C SER A 164 -16.38 -3.48 3.22
N SER A 165 -16.17 -2.17 3.38
CA SER A 165 -17.04 -1.31 4.16
C SER A 165 -17.49 -0.12 3.32
N ASP A 166 -18.73 0.32 3.51
CA ASP A 166 -19.23 1.53 2.88
C ASP A 166 -18.88 2.74 3.75
N THR A 167 -18.53 3.85 3.10
CA THR A 167 -18.44 5.14 3.78
C THR A 167 -19.85 5.63 4.09
N THR A 168 -20.06 6.15 5.30
CA THR A 168 -21.37 6.70 5.66
C THR A 168 -21.72 7.90 4.78
N VAL A 169 -23.02 8.18 4.61
CA VAL A 169 -23.47 9.35 3.86
C VAL A 169 -22.93 10.63 4.50
N GLU A 170 -22.92 10.70 5.83
CA GLU A 170 -22.40 11.85 6.57
C GLU A 170 -20.89 12.04 6.38
N ASP A 171 -20.13 10.95 6.27
CA ASP A 171 -18.69 11.02 5.97
C ASP A 171 -18.43 11.46 4.53
N GLN A 172 -19.23 10.96 3.57
CA GLN A 172 -19.13 11.36 2.16
C GLN A 172 -19.45 12.84 1.97
N GLU A 173 -20.52 13.36 2.59
CA GLU A 173 -20.91 14.77 2.48
C GLU A 173 -19.85 15.72 3.09
N ARG A 174 -19.16 15.27 4.14
CA ARG A 174 -18.08 16.03 4.78
C ARG A 174 -16.74 15.90 4.06
N ASN A 175 -16.56 14.87 3.24
CA ASN A 175 -15.31 14.62 2.55
C ASN A 175 -15.17 15.56 1.34
N THR A 176 -14.41 16.64 1.55
CA THR A 176 -14.03 17.57 0.48
C THR A 176 -12.70 17.19 -0.19
N MET A 177 -12.02 16.17 0.35
CA MET A 177 -10.66 15.79 -0.05
C MET A 177 -10.64 14.64 -1.05
N SER A 178 -11.71 13.87 -1.18
CA SER A 178 -11.79 12.69 -2.05
C SER A 178 -13.26 12.34 -2.32
N ASN A 179 -13.50 11.47 -3.30
CA ASN A 179 -14.82 10.92 -3.59
C ASN A 179 -14.92 9.39 -3.48
N PHE A 180 -14.06 8.74 -2.68
CA PHE A 180 -14.25 7.30 -2.41
C PHE A 180 -15.59 7.04 -1.71
N ASN A 181 -16.17 5.87 -1.95
CA ASN A 181 -17.46 5.48 -1.36
C ASN A 181 -17.39 4.27 -0.42
N GLY A 182 -16.19 3.73 -0.22
CA GLY A 182 -15.92 2.67 0.74
C GLY A 182 -14.46 2.29 0.78
N GLU A 183 -14.12 1.37 1.67
CA GLU A 183 -12.79 0.81 1.84
C GLU A 183 -12.81 -0.69 1.55
N MET A 184 -11.68 -1.24 1.15
CA MET A 184 -11.46 -2.67 0.97
C MET A 184 -10.17 -3.08 1.66
N ILE A 185 -10.26 -4.14 2.46
CA ILE A 185 -9.11 -4.86 3.00
C ILE A 185 -9.09 -6.22 2.31
N ILE A 186 -8.03 -6.47 1.54
CA ILE A 186 -7.87 -7.67 0.75
C ILE A 186 -6.70 -8.47 1.30
N HIS A 187 -6.91 -9.75 1.57
CA HIS A 187 -5.81 -10.68 1.82
C HIS A 187 -5.93 -11.93 0.96
N ALA A 188 -4.80 -12.42 0.48
CA ALA A 188 -4.71 -13.65 -0.30
C ALA A 188 -3.33 -14.28 -0.10
N TYR A 189 -3.24 -15.60 -0.25
CA TYR A 189 -1.98 -16.33 -0.11
C TYR A 189 -1.54 -16.90 -1.43
N LYS A 190 -0.24 -16.83 -1.74
CA LYS A 190 0.32 -17.51 -2.91
C LYS A 190 0.24 -19.02 -2.71
N THR A 191 -0.21 -19.76 -3.72
CA THR A 191 -0.28 -21.22 -3.68
C THR A 191 1.08 -21.83 -3.33
N LYS A 192 1.09 -22.85 -2.47
CA LYS A 192 2.31 -23.59 -2.14
C LYS A 192 2.69 -24.49 -3.32
N ASN A 193 3.99 -24.62 -3.58
CA ASN A 193 4.46 -25.68 -4.47
C ASN A 193 4.10 -27.02 -3.82
N ILE A 194 3.41 -27.88 -4.55
CA ILE A 194 3.20 -29.27 -4.14
C ILE A 194 4.54 -29.97 -4.43
N GLU A 195 5.25 -30.38 -3.37
CA GLU A 195 6.40 -31.29 -3.48
C GLU A 195 5.94 -32.71 -3.86
#